data_AF-A0A7M2ZXR7-F1
#
_entry.id   AF-A0A7M2ZXR7-F1
#
_cell.length_a   1.000
_cell.length_b   1.000
_cell.length_c   1.000
_cell.angle_alpha   90.00
_cell.angle_beta   90.00
_cell.angle_gamma   90.00
#
_symmetry.space_group_name_H-M   'P 1'
#
loop_
_entity.id
_entity.type
_entity.pdbx_description
1 polymer ?
#
loop_
_entity_poly.entity_id
_entity_poly.type
_entity_poly.pdbx_seq_one_letter_code
_entity_poly.pdbx_strand_id
1 'polypeptide(L)'
;MDALKDSYLYAPSFRKMNDPMEGFYQLGGNEDYFLKTWLGAEDEYRKLHKMASDIFDRLAIISLSQTTLDYPLWAYYASSFSGMCLEFDTSILQVGGLQGENLVKVVYQSEELPALGLMRFASESGREELVKRISIKREEWAHEKEWRFVVGEEGKRYYRDDAIKRVLLGPKIDPRFESEILELLSNRPVQVLKGSIEGMSMHFDVIQDACELEKCERVGEGAFEPENDLYGEEIKEFLKVPFERLVEKCKEISRLPNMDSFGGVGVSKERRLFLWTSYRLRSGTSAYERVYFDEYLNPLG
;
A
#
# COMPACT_ATOMS: atom_id res chain seq x y z
N MET A 1 3.64 17.71 0.33
CA MET A 1 3.08 18.17 1.61
C MET A 1 1.65 17.68 1.82
N ASP A 2 0.66 17.99 0.95
CA ASP A 2 -0.75 17.51 1.09
C ASP A 2 -0.87 16.01 1.41
N ALA A 3 -0.26 15.15 0.58
CA ALA A 3 -0.23 13.70 0.75
C ALA A 3 0.33 13.22 2.10
N LEU A 4 1.38 13.88 2.59
CA LEU A 4 1.99 13.56 3.86
C LEU A 4 1.10 14.02 5.02
N LYS A 5 0.50 15.20 4.91
CA LYS A 5 -0.41 15.76 5.92
C LYS A 5 -1.66 14.92 6.08
N ASP A 6 -2.27 14.49 4.99
CA ASP A 6 -3.54 13.76 5.03
C ASP A 6 -3.36 12.23 4.99
N SER A 7 -2.13 11.74 5.13
CA SER A 7 -1.78 10.31 5.15
C SER A 7 -2.37 9.54 3.97
N TYR A 8 -2.02 9.93 2.74
CA TYR A 8 -2.43 9.20 1.53
C TYR A 8 -1.31 9.05 0.50
N LEU A 9 -1.41 7.99 -0.31
CA LEU A 9 -0.67 7.82 -1.56
C LEU A 9 -1.57 8.17 -2.73
N TYR A 10 -1.05 8.88 -3.74
CA TYR A 10 -1.80 9.11 -4.96
C TYR A 10 -1.52 7.98 -5.94
N ALA A 11 -2.56 7.32 -6.43
CA ALA A 11 -2.47 6.36 -7.51
C ALA A 11 -2.79 7.07 -8.83
N PRO A 12 -1.80 7.51 -9.63
CA PRO A 12 -2.04 8.08 -10.95
C PRO A 12 -2.47 7.01 -11.95
N SER A 13 -3.33 7.40 -12.90
CA SER A 13 -3.56 6.61 -14.11
C SER A 13 -2.30 6.59 -14.99
N PHE A 14 -2.14 5.55 -15.81
CA PHE A 14 -0.97 5.38 -16.69
C PHE A 14 -0.62 6.61 -17.52
N ARG A 15 -1.64 7.33 -18.02
CA ARG A 15 -1.47 8.52 -18.86
C ARG A 15 -0.78 9.70 -18.15
N LYS A 16 -0.70 9.66 -16.82
CA LYS A 16 -0.11 10.72 -15.98
C LYS A 16 1.23 10.31 -15.37
N MET A 17 1.70 9.10 -15.65
CA MET A 17 2.99 8.62 -15.17
C MET A 17 4.15 9.34 -15.89
N ASN A 18 5.29 9.44 -15.23
CA ASN A 18 6.46 10.16 -15.76
C ASN A 18 7.23 9.34 -16.80
N ASP A 19 7.13 8.01 -16.76
CA ASP A 19 7.70 7.12 -17.77
C ASP A 19 6.59 6.64 -18.74
N PRO A 20 6.66 6.99 -20.04
CA PRO A 20 5.67 6.53 -21.02
C PRO A 20 5.72 5.01 -21.29
N MET A 21 6.74 4.31 -20.81
CA MET A 21 6.88 2.86 -20.90
C MET A 21 6.31 2.15 -19.66
N GLU A 22 5.79 2.90 -18.69
CA GLU A 22 5.21 2.38 -17.47
C GLU A 22 3.82 1.78 -17.78
N GLY A 23 3.74 0.45 -17.90
CA GLY A 23 2.48 -0.25 -18.14
C GLY A 23 2.09 -0.43 -19.60
N PHE A 24 3.03 -0.89 -20.43
CA PHE A 24 2.75 -1.22 -21.83
C PHE A 24 1.74 -2.36 -21.97
N TYR A 25 0.70 -2.15 -22.79
CA TYR A 25 -0.22 -3.18 -23.20
C TYR A 25 -0.56 -3.04 -24.68
N GLN A 26 -0.69 -4.18 -25.35
CA GLN A 26 -1.22 -4.27 -26.70
C GLN A 26 -2.40 -5.22 -26.68
N LEU A 27 -3.56 -4.78 -27.17
CA LEU A 27 -4.75 -5.61 -27.38
C LEU A 27 -4.87 -5.97 -28.85
N GLY A 28 -5.63 -7.02 -29.16
CA GLY A 28 -5.97 -7.31 -30.56
C GLY A 28 -4.96 -8.20 -31.30
N GLY A 29 -4.45 -9.25 -30.64
CA GLY A 29 -3.47 -10.18 -31.22
C GLY A 29 -4.02 -11.07 -32.34
N ASN A 30 -3.13 -11.84 -32.99
CA ASN A 30 -3.50 -12.77 -34.07
C ASN A 30 -4.56 -13.81 -33.66
N GLU A 31 -4.64 -14.12 -32.37
CA GLU A 31 -5.65 -15.01 -31.77
C GLU A 31 -7.08 -14.47 -31.96
N ASP A 32 -7.25 -13.15 -32.09
CA ASP A 32 -8.55 -12.52 -32.29
C ASP A 32 -9.08 -12.64 -33.74
N TYR A 33 -8.29 -13.18 -34.67
CA TYR A 33 -8.72 -13.42 -36.05
C TYR A 33 -9.95 -14.33 -36.12
N PHE A 34 -9.99 -15.38 -35.27
CA PHE A 34 -11.13 -16.26 -35.15
C PHE A 34 -12.36 -15.52 -34.58
N LEU A 35 -12.18 -14.65 -33.58
CA LEU A 35 -13.22 -13.78 -33.02
C LEU A 35 -13.83 -12.86 -34.08
N LYS A 36 -12.98 -12.20 -34.88
CA LYS A 36 -13.39 -11.31 -35.98
C LYS A 36 -14.21 -12.06 -37.04
N THR A 37 -13.83 -13.30 -37.33
CA THR A 37 -14.49 -14.15 -38.31
C THR A 37 -15.81 -14.73 -37.77
N TRP A 38 -15.85 -15.10 -36.48
CA TRP A 38 -16.98 -15.78 -35.84
C TRP A 38 -18.11 -14.83 -35.44
N LEU A 39 -17.79 -13.62 -34.96
CA LEU A 39 -18.81 -12.63 -34.58
C LEU A 39 -19.54 -12.04 -35.80
N GLY A 40 -18.99 -12.15 -37.02
CA GLY A 40 -19.60 -11.59 -38.24
C GLY A 40 -19.85 -10.07 -38.22
N ALA A 41 -19.47 -9.39 -37.14
CA ALA A 41 -19.77 -8.02 -36.82
C ALA A 41 -18.50 -7.35 -36.30
N GLU A 42 -17.78 -6.71 -37.20
CA GLU A 42 -16.60 -5.88 -36.90
C GLU A 42 -16.89 -4.86 -35.78
N ASP A 43 -18.14 -4.43 -35.67
CA ASP A 43 -18.63 -3.52 -34.62
C ASP A 43 -18.61 -4.12 -33.22
N GLU A 44 -18.93 -5.40 -33.04
CA GLU A 44 -18.90 -6.06 -31.72
C GLU A 44 -17.47 -6.23 -31.22
N TYR A 45 -16.56 -6.61 -32.13
CA TYR A 45 -15.13 -6.65 -31.85
C TYR A 45 -14.60 -5.27 -31.43
N ARG A 46 -14.94 -4.21 -32.19
CA ARG A 46 -14.53 -2.83 -31.85
C ARG A 46 -15.07 -2.39 -30.48
N LYS A 47 -16.29 -2.76 -30.13
CA LYS A 47 -16.86 -2.47 -28.79
C LYS A 47 -16.09 -3.18 -27.68
N LEU A 48 -15.83 -4.48 -27.82
CA LEU A 48 -15.09 -5.26 -26.82
C LEU A 48 -13.65 -4.75 -26.66
N HIS A 49 -12.98 -4.44 -27.76
CA HIS A 49 -11.65 -3.84 -27.75
C HIS A 49 -11.64 -2.50 -27.03
N LYS A 50 -12.62 -1.63 -27.32
CA LYS A 50 -12.74 -0.33 -26.65
C LYS A 50 -12.99 -0.50 -25.16
N MET A 51 -13.88 -1.41 -24.76
CA MET A 51 -14.13 -1.70 -23.33
C MET A 51 -12.88 -2.18 -22.62
N ALA A 52 -12.13 -3.10 -23.23
CA ALA A 52 -10.86 -3.57 -22.67
C ALA A 52 -9.87 -2.41 -22.53
N SER A 53 -9.67 -1.61 -23.57
CA SER A 53 -8.79 -0.43 -23.51
C SER A 53 -9.21 0.57 -22.43
N ASP A 54 -10.51 0.85 -22.30
CA ASP A 54 -11.05 1.77 -21.30
C ASP A 54 -10.81 1.25 -19.87
N ILE A 55 -10.78 -0.07 -19.65
CA ILE A 55 -10.42 -0.67 -18.36
C ILE A 55 -8.94 -0.45 -18.06
N PHE A 56 -8.06 -0.73 -19.03
CA PHE A 56 -6.62 -0.50 -18.88
C PHE A 56 -6.30 0.97 -18.60
N ASP A 57 -6.92 1.89 -19.34
CA ASP A 57 -6.71 3.34 -19.19
C ASP A 57 -7.14 3.88 -17.81
N ARG A 58 -8.07 3.20 -17.13
CA ARG A 58 -8.55 3.58 -15.79
C ARG A 58 -7.68 3.07 -14.67
N LEU A 59 -6.98 1.96 -14.89
CA LEU A 59 -6.08 1.43 -13.89
C LEU A 59 -5.06 2.48 -13.47
N ALA A 60 -4.75 2.45 -12.19
CA ALA A 60 -3.74 3.29 -11.61
C ALA A 60 -2.72 2.44 -10.85
N ILE A 61 -1.52 2.98 -10.71
CA ILE A 61 -0.40 2.28 -10.08
C ILE A 61 0.21 3.15 -9.00
N ILE A 62 0.59 2.50 -7.90
CA ILE A 62 1.53 3.06 -6.93
C ILE A 62 2.80 2.25 -6.99
N SER A 63 3.89 2.90 -7.35
CA SER A 63 5.22 2.32 -7.44
C SER A 63 6.01 2.53 -6.14
N LEU A 64 6.63 1.47 -5.66
CA LEU A 64 7.46 1.42 -4.47
C LEU A 64 8.81 0.80 -4.83
N SER A 65 9.88 1.14 -4.11
CA SER A 65 11.18 0.50 -4.25
C SER A 65 11.53 -0.30 -2.99
N GLN A 66 12.28 -1.39 -3.16
CA GLN A 66 12.87 -2.12 -2.02
C GLN A 66 14.08 -1.43 -1.40
N THR A 67 14.56 -0.32 -1.97
CA THR A 67 15.80 0.33 -1.53
C THR A 67 15.65 1.83 -1.46
N THR A 68 16.22 2.41 -0.41
CA THR A 68 16.36 3.87 -0.24
C THR A 68 17.70 4.38 -0.75
N LEU A 69 18.62 3.49 -1.16
CA LEU A 69 20.01 3.81 -1.50
C LEU A 69 20.31 3.73 -3.00
N ASP A 70 19.28 3.61 -3.85
CA ASP A 70 19.47 3.75 -5.28
C ASP A 70 19.49 5.25 -5.64
N TYR A 71 20.68 5.79 -5.86
CA TYR A 71 20.90 7.23 -6.08
C TYR A 71 20.20 7.78 -7.34
N PRO A 72 20.14 7.06 -8.48
CA PRO A 72 19.26 7.41 -9.59
C PRO A 72 17.81 7.72 -9.16
N LEU A 73 17.21 6.93 -8.27
CA LEU A 73 15.84 7.20 -7.80
C LEU A 73 15.71 8.57 -7.11
N TRP A 74 16.72 8.98 -6.33
CA TRP A 74 16.74 10.30 -5.72
C TRP A 74 16.91 11.43 -6.74
N ALA A 75 17.67 11.17 -7.81
CA ALA A 75 17.83 12.11 -8.91
C ALA A 75 16.50 12.34 -9.65
N TYR A 76 15.80 11.25 -9.99
CA TYR A 76 14.59 11.25 -10.81
C TYR A 76 13.34 11.64 -10.02
N TYR A 77 13.13 11.05 -8.84
CA TYR A 77 11.85 11.10 -8.13
C TYR A 77 11.88 11.98 -6.88
N ALA A 78 13.05 12.19 -6.27
CA ALA A 78 13.20 13.02 -5.07
C ALA A 78 13.73 14.43 -5.39
N SER A 79 13.24 15.04 -6.48
CA SER A 79 13.60 16.42 -6.89
C SER A 79 15.12 16.65 -6.89
N SER A 80 15.89 15.76 -7.50
CA SER A 80 17.35 15.83 -7.55
C SER A 80 18.01 15.97 -6.16
N PHE A 81 17.64 15.07 -5.24
CA PHE A 81 18.11 15.02 -3.84
C PHE A 81 17.63 16.16 -2.91
N SER A 82 16.68 16.99 -3.35
CA SER A 82 16.06 18.02 -2.49
C SER A 82 14.69 17.64 -1.92
N GLY A 83 14.14 16.49 -2.35
CA GLY A 83 12.87 15.93 -1.89
C GLY A 83 13.04 14.95 -0.74
N MET A 84 12.15 13.96 -0.69
CA MET A 84 12.08 12.96 0.38
C MET A 84 11.76 11.57 -0.16
N CYS A 85 12.05 10.55 0.64
CA CYS A 85 11.67 9.16 0.44
C CYS A 85 10.82 8.69 1.64
N LEU A 86 9.72 8.00 1.37
CA LEU A 86 8.80 7.51 2.38
C LEU A 86 8.97 5.99 2.52
N GLU A 87 9.23 5.51 3.72
CA GLU A 87 9.32 4.08 4.00
C GLU A 87 8.06 3.57 4.68
N PHE A 88 7.46 2.53 4.12
CA PHE A 88 6.20 1.96 4.59
C PHE A 88 6.37 0.53 5.09
N ASP A 89 5.59 0.19 6.10
CA ASP A 89 5.21 -1.19 6.38
C ASP A 89 4.03 -1.55 5.46
N THR A 90 4.30 -2.42 4.48
CA THR A 90 3.33 -2.76 3.45
C THR A 90 2.13 -3.52 4.00
N SER A 91 2.29 -4.26 5.11
CA SER A 91 1.18 -5.00 5.71
C SER A 91 0.15 -4.05 6.32
N ILE A 92 0.60 -3.01 7.01
CA ILE A 92 -0.24 -1.96 7.58
C ILE A 92 -0.79 -1.03 6.48
N LEU A 93 0.02 -0.76 5.45
CA LEU A 93 -0.40 0.05 4.30
C LEU A 93 -1.61 -0.56 3.57
N GLN A 94 -1.72 -1.90 3.54
CA GLN A 94 -2.89 -2.61 3.01
C GLN A 94 -4.11 -2.58 3.96
N VAL A 95 -3.98 -2.07 5.18
CA VAL A 95 -5.10 -1.79 6.10
C VAL A 95 -5.53 -0.34 5.92
N GLY A 96 -6.12 -0.06 4.76
CA GLY A 96 -6.50 1.29 4.34
C GLY A 96 -7.10 1.32 2.94
N GLY A 97 -6.81 2.37 2.18
CA GLY A 97 -7.26 2.54 0.80
C GLY A 97 -6.67 1.54 -0.18
N LEU A 98 -5.75 0.67 0.25
CA LEU A 98 -5.15 -0.41 -0.54
C LEU A 98 -5.60 -1.80 -0.08
N GLN A 99 -6.66 -1.87 0.74
CA GLN A 99 -7.19 -3.13 1.22
C GLN A 99 -7.72 -3.99 0.07
N GLY A 100 -7.25 -5.24 0.02
CA GLY A 100 -7.59 -6.18 -1.05
C GLY A 100 -6.78 -6.00 -2.34
N GLU A 101 -5.94 -4.98 -2.43
CA GLU A 101 -5.06 -4.77 -3.57
C GLU A 101 -3.78 -5.59 -3.43
N ASN A 102 -3.30 -6.13 -4.55
CA ASN A 102 -2.11 -6.96 -4.57
C ASN A 102 -0.85 -6.11 -4.74
N LEU A 103 0.12 -6.33 -3.86
CA LEU A 103 1.48 -5.82 -4.03
C LEU A 103 2.27 -6.82 -4.89
N VAL A 104 2.62 -6.41 -6.10
CA VAL A 104 3.28 -7.27 -7.09
C VAL A 104 4.69 -6.79 -7.39
N LYS A 105 5.62 -7.75 -7.50
CA LYS A 105 7.00 -7.45 -7.87
C LYS A 105 7.09 -7.18 -9.36
N VAL A 106 7.78 -6.12 -9.75
CA VAL A 106 8.04 -5.83 -11.16
C VAL A 106 9.00 -6.87 -11.75
N VAL A 107 8.66 -7.35 -12.93
CA VAL A 107 9.48 -8.27 -13.74
C VAL A 107 10.19 -7.46 -14.81
N TYR A 108 11.51 -7.54 -14.83
CA TYR A 108 12.36 -6.82 -15.76
C TYR A 108 12.71 -7.71 -16.95
N GLN A 109 12.47 -7.23 -18.17
CA GLN A 109 12.78 -7.96 -19.40
C GLN A 109 13.05 -7.01 -20.57
N SER A 110 13.81 -7.50 -21.54
CA SER A 110 14.17 -6.76 -22.76
C SER A 110 13.12 -6.87 -23.87
N GLU A 111 12.39 -7.99 -23.95
CA GLU A 111 11.38 -8.25 -24.98
C GLU A 111 9.96 -7.87 -24.52
N GLU A 112 9.12 -7.45 -25.46
CA GLU A 112 7.70 -7.16 -25.20
C GLU A 112 6.88 -8.45 -25.13
N LEU A 113 5.80 -8.44 -24.35
CA LEU A 113 4.83 -9.54 -24.42
C LEU A 113 3.98 -9.43 -25.69
N PRO A 114 3.59 -10.56 -26.31
CA PRO A 114 2.65 -10.53 -27.43
C PRO A 114 1.32 -9.89 -27.01
N ALA A 115 0.60 -9.31 -27.96
CA ALA A 115 -0.69 -8.68 -27.72
C ALA A 115 -1.66 -9.64 -26.97
N LEU A 116 -2.40 -9.12 -26.01
CA LEU A 116 -3.43 -9.86 -25.28
C LEU A 116 -4.69 -9.98 -26.16
N GLY A 117 -5.05 -11.20 -26.53
CA GLY A 117 -6.30 -11.48 -27.21
C GLY A 117 -7.52 -11.19 -26.32
N LEU A 118 -8.61 -10.72 -26.91
CA LEU A 118 -9.80 -10.29 -26.16
C LEU A 118 -10.51 -11.44 -25.43
N MET A 119 -10.48 -12.67 -25.97
CA MET A 119 -11.01 -13.84 -25.26
C MET A 119 -10.26 -14.10 -23.95
N ARG A 120 -8.93 -13.95 -23.96
CA ARG A 120 -8.09 -14.15 -22.78
C ARG A 120 -8.23 -12.98 -21.80
N PHE A 121 -8.50 -11.78 -22.29
CA PHE A 121 -8.88 -10.67 -21.42
C PHE A 121 -10.23 -10.90 -20.74
N ALA A 122 -11.19 -11.50 -21.45
CA ALA A 122 -12.54 -11.78 -20.92
C ALA A 122 -12.64 -13.07 -20.09
N SER A 123 -11.58 -13.87 -19.99
CA SER A 123 -11.56 -15.10 -19.18
C SER A 123 -11.40 -14.80 -17.69
N GLU A 124 -11.61 -15.81 -16.85
CA GLU A 124 -11.41 -15.72 -15.39
C GLU A 124 -9.98 -15.28 -15.01
N SER A 125 -8.99 -15.59 -15.86
CA SER A 125 -7.59 -15.17 -15.71
C SER A 125 -7.26 -13.78 -16.26
N GLY A 126 -8.21 -13.08 -16.87
CA GLY A 126 -7.97 -11.79 -17.53
C GLY A 126 -7.38 -10.73 -16.59
N ARG A 127 -7.82 -10.70 -15.33
CA ARG A 127 -7.28 -9.80 -14.31
C ARG A 127 -5.82 -10.11 -13.97
N GLU A 128 -5.46 -11.39 -13.88
CA GLU A 128 -4.09 -11.80 -13.59
C GLU A 128 -3.15 -11.45 -14.76
N GLU A 129 -3.60 -11.69 -16.00
CA GLU A 129 -2.86 -11.31 -17.21
C GLU A 129 -2.66 -9.80 -17.33
N LEU A 130 -3.68 -9.03 -16.97
CA LEU A 130 -3.64 -7.58 -16.87
C LEU A 130 -2.57 -7.14 -15.87
N VAL A 131 -2.63 -7.65 -14.64
CA VAL A 131 -1.66 -7.37 -13.57
C VAL A 131 -0.25 -7.76 -13.98
N LYS A 132 -0.07 -8.90 -14.65
CA LYS A 132 1.23 -9.36 -15.14
C LYS A 132 1.84 -8.37 -16.13
N ARG A 133 1.07 -7.90 -17.11
CA ARG A 133 1.54 -7.00 -18.17
C ARG A 133 1.97 -5.65 -17.63
N ILE A 134 1.15 -5.08 -16.75
CA ILE A 134 1.47 -3.80 -16.11
C ILE A 134 2.54 -3.92 -15.04
N SER A 135 2.98 -5.13 -14.70
CA SER A 135 4.12 -5.38 -13.80
C SER A 135 5.40 -5.68 -14.57
N ILE A 136 5.42 -5.50 -15.90
CA ILE A 136 6.63 -5.63 -16.69
C ILE A 136 7.26 -4.26 -16.92
N LYS A 137 8.59 -4.21 -16.80
CA LYS A 137 9.38 -3.02 -17.10
C LYS A 137 10.64 -3.42 -17.89
N ARG A 138 11.18 -2.46 -18.61
CA ARG A 138 12.42 -2.62 -19.38
C ARG A 138 13.60 -2.88 -18.44
N GLU A 139 14.53 -3.74 -18.86
CA GLU A 139 15.65 -4.22 -18.05
C GLU A 139 16.59 -3.10 -17.58
N GLU A 140 16.67 -2.02 -18.34
CA GLU A 140 17.42 -0.80 -18.02
C GLU A 140 16.97 -0.16 -16.68
N TRP A 141 15.72 -0.42 -16.26
CA TRP A 141 15.14 0.05 -15.00
C TRP A 141 15.22 -0.97 -13.85
N ALA A 142 15.93 -2.09 -14.03
CA ALA A 142 16.03 -3.14 -13.01
C ALA A 142 16.63 -2.66 -11.66
N HIS A 143 17.41 -1.59 -11.69
CA HIS A 143 18.02 -0.98 -10.51
C HIS A 143 16.98 -0.46 -9.50
N GLU A 144 15.78 -0.07 -9.97
CA GLU A 144 14.72 0.46 -9.12
C GLU A 144 14.15 -0.56 -8.11
N LYS A 145 14.32 -1.86 -8.35
CA LYS A 145 13.79 -2.95 -7.50
C LYS A 145 12.33 -2.73 -7.13
N GLU A 146 11.53 -2.46 -8.15
CA GLU A 146 10.19 -1.90 -8.04
C GLU A 146 9.15 -2.96 -7.63
N TRP A 147 8.20 -2.53 -6.81
CA TRP A 147 6.96 -3.21 -6.49
C TRP A 147 5.78 -2.27 -6.75
N ARG A 148 4.65 -2.83 -7.15
CA ARG A 148 3.48 -2.07 -7.56
C ARG A 148 2.25 -2.50 -6.78
N PHE A 149 1.47 -1.54 -6.30
CA PHE A 149 0.03 -1.74 -6.15
C PHE A 149 -0.63 -1.39 -7.46
N VAL A 150 -1.44 -2.31 -7.97
CA VAL A 150 -2.34 -2.06 -9.09
C VAL A 150 -3.71 -1.81 -8.51
N VAL A 151 -4.27 -0.64 -8.76
CA VAL A 151 -5.59 -0.26 -8.25
C VAL A 151 -6.55 0.02 -9.40
N GLY A 152 -7.84 -0.24 -9.15
CA GLY A 152 -8.87 -0.20 -10.20
C GLY A 152 -9.15 1.20 -10.80
N GLU A 153 -8.82 2.26 -10.08
CA GLU A 153 -9.04 3.64 -10.51
C GLU A 153 -8.01 4.61 -9.94
N GLU A 154 -7.85 5.75 -10.61
CA GLU A 154 -7.03 6.85 -10.12
C GLU A 154 -7.61 7.51 -8.87
N GLY A 155 -6.75 7.88 -7.91
CA GLY A 155 -7.19 8.65 -6.76
C GLY A 155 -6.30 8.56 -5.53
N LYS A 156 -6.76 9.20 -4.45
CA LYS A 156 -6.11 9.17 -3.13
C LYS A 156 -6.38 7.81 -2.45
N ARG A 157 -5.32 7.15 -1.98
CA ARG A 157 -5.35 5.91 -1.21
C ARG A 157 -4.84 6.21 0.20
N TYR A 158 -5.78 6.48 1.09
CA TYR A 158 -5.49 6.87 2.47
C TYR A 158 -4.97 5.68 3.27
N TYR A 159 -4.05 5.93 4.20
CA TYR A 159 -3.42 4.91 5.03
C TYR A 159 -3.43 5.33 6.50
N ARG A 160 -3.18 4.36 7.38
CA ARG A 160 -3.00 4.63 8.82
C ARG A 160 -1.65 5.30 9.06
N ASP A 161 -1.58 6.22 10.02
CA ASP A 161 -0.38 6.99 10.33
C ASP A 161 0.81 6.11 10.75
N ASP A 162 0.56 4.91 11.27
CA ASP A 162 1.59 3.94 11.63
C ASP A 162 2.05 3.05 10.46
N ALA A 163 1.46 3.21 9.26
CA ALA A 163 1.90 2.56 8.03
C ALA A 163 3.23 3.13 7.52
N ILE A 164 3.47 4.44 7.72
CA ILE A 164 4.75 5.06 7.39
C ILE A 164 5.68 4.96 8.58
N LYS A 165 6.84 4.31 8.39
CA LYS A 165 7.82 4.10 9.47
C LYS A 165 8.85 5.21 9.50
N ARG A 166 9.31 5.64 8.33
CA ARG A 166 10.37 6.65 8.20
C ARG A 166 10.09 7.61 7.05
N VAL A 167 10.45 8.88 7.26
CA VAL A 167 10.60 9.89 6.22
C VAL A 167 12.07 10.25 6.11
N LEU A 168 12.68 9.94 4.98
CA LEU A 168 14.08 10.22 4.69
C LEU A 168 14.14 11.50 3.87
N LEU A 169 14.77 12.55 4.39
CA LEU A 169 14.95 13.83 3.72
C LEU A 169 16.24 13.82 2.90
N GLY A 170 16.18 14.33 1.68
CA GLY A 170 17.34 14.43 0.83
C GLY A 170 18.39 15.41 1.37
N PRO A 171 19.68 15.24 1.05
CA PRO A 171 20.76 16.07 1.56
C PRO A 171 20.70 17.54 1.12
N LYS A 172 19.90 17.86 0.09
CA LYS A 172 19.72 19.21 -0.46
C LYS A 172 18.37 19.81 -0.11
N ILE A 173 17.64 19.25 0.86
CA ILE A 173 16.32 19.76 1.22
C ILE A 173 16.40 21.23 1.69
N ASP A 174 15.41 22.04 1.30
CA ASP A 174 15.31 23.42 1.78
C ASP A 174 15.01 23.41 3.29
N PRO A 175 15.76 24.17 4.11
CA PRO A 175 15.55 24.20 5.57
C PRO A 175 14.12 24.56 6.00
N ARG A 176 13.37 25.30 5.20
CA ARG A 176 11.96 25.63 5.48
C ARG A 176 11.08 24.40 5.31
N PHE A 177 11.28 23.62 4.24
CA PHE A 177 10.54 22.36 4.03
C PHE A 177 10.91 21.32 5.08
N GLU A 178 12.19 21.23 5.46
CA GLU A 178 12.63 20.39 6.57
C GLU A 178 11.87 20.75 7.85
N SER A 179 11.83 22.04 8.21
CA SER A 179 11.13 22.52 9.41
C SER A 179 9.63 22.22 9.35
N GLU A 180 8.98 22.42 8.19
CA GLU A 180 7.56 22.10 7.98
C GLU A 180 7.28 20.61 8.14
N ILE A 181 8.16 19.73 7.65
CA ILE A 181 8.01 18.28 7.78
C ILE A 181 8.19 17.84 9.24
N LEU A 182 9.19 18.38 9.94
CA LEU A 182 9.43 18.08 11.35
C LEU A 182 8.23 18.48 12.21
N GLU A 183 7.72 19.70 12.01
CA GLU A 183 6.51 20.18 12.69
C GLU A 183 5.29 19.32 12.37
N LEU A 184 5.07 18.98 11.09
CA LEU A 184 3.94 18.16 10.66
C LEU A 184 3.94 16.76 11.29
N LEU A 185 5.13 16.17 11.46
CA LEU A 185 5.30 14.80 11.93
C LEU A 185 5.63 14.68 13.42
N SER A 186 5.74 15.80 14.15
CA SER A 186 6.20 15.80 15.55
C SER A 186 5.33 14.96 16.49
N ASN A 187 4.04 14.86 16.18
CA ASN A 187 3.05 14.10 16.96
C ASN A 187 2.58 12.83 16.25
N ARG A 188 3.38 12.30 15.31
CA ARG A 188 3.08 11.08 14.55
C ARG A 188 4.06 9.97 14.87
N PRO A 189 3.67 8.70 14.71
CA PRO A 189 4.53 7.55 15.01
C PRO A 189 5.56 7.29 13.88
N VAL A 190 6.27 8.33 13.44
CA VAL A 190 7.11 8.33 12.25
C VAL A 190 8.44 8.96 12.57
N GLN A 191 9.53 8.25 12.26
CA GLN A 191 10.88 8.80 12.43
C GLN A 191 11.28 9.62 11.19
N VAL A 192 11.94 10.76 11.40
CA VAL A 192 12.49 11.58 10.32
C VAL A 192 14.01 11.48 10.34
N LEU A 193 14.58 11.17 9.17
CA LEU A 193 16.02 11.07 8.96
C LEU A 193 16.46 12.09 7.92
N LYS A 194 17.70 12.56 8.01
CA LYS A 194 18.28 13.50 7.04
C LYS A 194 19.50 12.91 6.37
N GLY A 195 19.52 13.04 5.04
CA GLY A 195 20.62 12.64 4.19
C GLY A 195 21.84 13.52 4.40
N SER A 196 23.02 12.92 4.51
CA SER A 196 24.32 13.57 4.42
C SER A 196 25.17 12.83 3.39
N ILE A 197 26.12 13.54 2.75
CA ILE A 197 27.03 12.95 1.77
C ILE A 197 28.43 12.88 2.36
N GLU A 198 28.99 11.67 2.40
CA GLU A 198 30.38 11.43 2.76
C GLU A 198 31.07 10.67 1.61
N GLY A 199 31.99 11.36 0.92
CA GLY A 199 32.63 10.82 -0.28
C GLY A 199 31.62 10.52 -1.40
N MET A 200 31.49 9.24 -1.76
CA MET A 200 30.55 8.74 -2.78
C MET A 200 29.32 8.05 -2.17
N SER A 201 29.11 8.20 -0.86
CA SER A 201 28.05 7.54 -0.11
C SER A 201 27.07 8.55 0.47
N MET A 202 25.79 8.16 0.49
CA MET A 202 24.75 8.89 1.21
C MET A 202 24.40 8.14 2.49
N HIS A 203 24.39 8.86 3.61
CA HIS A 203 24.07 8.36 4.93
C HIS A 203 22.82 9.06 5.46
N PHE A 204 22.08 8.41 6.35
CA PHE A 204 20.88 8.97 6.94
C PHE A 204 20.98 8.93 8.47
N ASP A 205 20.93 10.11 9.06
CA ASP A 205 20.94 10.27 10.51
C ASP A 205 19.54 10.65 11.00
N VAL A 206 19.14 10.08 12.14
CA VAL A 206 17.87 10.41 12.78
C VAL A 206 17.93 11.85 13.29
N ILE A 207 16.96 12.68 12.86
CA ILE A 207 16.82 14.07 13.31
C ILE A 207 15.53 14.30 14.12
N GLN A 208 14.58 13.38 14.04
CA GLN A 208 13.38 13.34 14.89
C GLN A 208 12.94 11.88 15.08
N ASP A 209 12.82 11.46 16.33
CA ASP A 209 12.30 10.14 16.67
C ASP A 209 10.79 10.06 16.44
N ALA A 210 10.29 8.83 16.25
CA ALA A 210 8.86 8.57 16.20
C ALA A 210 8.21 8.93 17.55
N CYS A 211 7.07 9.61 17.51
CA CYS A 211 6.29 9.87 18.72
C CYS A 211 5.79 8.55 19.32
N GLU A 212 5.86 8.44 20.65
CA GLU A 212 5.26 7.32 21.38
C GLU A 212 3.75 7.26 21.08
N LEU A 213 3.21 6.06 20.89
CA LEU A 213 1.82 5.86 20.45
C LEU A 213 0.81 6.58 21.37
N GLU A 214 1.06 6.57 22.68
CA GLU A 214 0.22 7.21 23.70
C GLU A 214 0.21 8.74 23.62
N LYS A 215 1.25 9.35 23.02
CA LYS A 215 1.42 10.80 22.86
C LYS A 215 1.09 11.28 21.45
N CYS A 216 0.86 10.35 20.52
CA CYS A 216 0.52 10.70 19.15
C CYS A 216 -0.83 11.42 19.08
N GLU A 217 -0.97 12.30 18.08
CA GLU A 217 -2.25 12.88 17.72
C GLU A 217 -3.25 11.76 17.39
N ARG A 218 -4.41 11.77 18.04
CA ARG A 218 -5.48 10.79 17.79
C ARG A 218 -6.23 11.11 16.50
N VAL A 219 -6.43 10.08 15.68
CA VAL A 219 -7.32 10.12 14.51
C VAL A 219 -8.59 9.32 14.78
N GLY A 220 -8.47 8.16 15.45
CA GLY A 220 -9.61 7.38 15.94
C GLY A 220 -9.82 7.57 17.45
N GLU A 221 -11.04 7.26 17.91
CA GLU A 221 -11.48 7.46 19.31
C GLU A 221 -10.67 6.62 20.32
N GLY A 222 -10.21 5.44 19.93
CA GLY A 222 -9.44 4.55 20.81
C GLY A 222 -10.29 3.83 21.84
N ALA A 223 -11.57 3.64 21.55
CA ALA A 223 -12.50 3.01 22.47
C ALA A 223 -12.09 1.55 22.72
N PHE A 224 -11.73 1.27 23.99
CA PHE A 224 -11.50 -0.08 24.47
C PHE A 224 -11.88 -0.18 25.94
N GLU A 225 -12.91 -0.96 26.21
CA GLU A 225 -13.42 -1.28 27.54
C GLU A 225 -13.40 -2.81 27.70
N PRO A 226 -12.42 -3.40 28.41
CA PRO A 226 -12.26 -4.86 28.48
C PRO A 226 -13.53 -5.63 28.86
N GLU A 227 -14.36 -5.06 29.75
CA GLU A 227 -15.61 -5.67 30.20
C GLU A 227 -16.66 -5.78 29.08
N ASN A 228 -16.65 -4.83 28.14
CA ASN A 228 -17.59 -4.75 27.03
C ASN A 228 -17.05 -5.35 25.73
N ASP A 229 -15.73 -5.25 25.49
CA ASP A 229 -15.10 -5.69 24.24
C ASP A 229 -14.57 -7.13 24.31
N LEU A 230 -14.23 -7.63 25.50
CA LEU A 230 -13.70 -8.98 25.71
C LEU A 230 -14.70 -9.85 26.49
N TYR A 231 -15.91 -9.96 25.95
CA TYR A 231 -16.98 -10.76 26.53
C TYR A 231 -16.94 -12.22 26.03
N GLY A 232 -17.29 -13.16 26.91
CA GLY A 232 -17.49 -14.57 26.57
C GLY A 232 -16.50 -15.52 27.25
N GLU A 233 -17.04 -16.55 27.91
CA GLU A 233 -16.25 -17.62 28.54
C GLU A 233 -15.44 -18.43 27.51
N GLU A 234 -15.92 -18.51 26.26
CA GLU A 234 -15.23 -19.23 25.17
C GLU A 234 -13.80 -18.70 24.92
N ILE A 235 -13.57 -17.39 25.06
CA ILE A 235 -12.23 -16.81 24.89
C ILE A 235 -11.30 -17.30 26.01
N LYS A 236 -11.78 -17.30 27.26
CA LYS A 236 -11.02 -17.77 28.41
C LYS A 236 -10.72 -19.27 28.31
N GLU A 237 -11.68 -20.06 27.85
CA GLU A 237 -11.51 -21.51 27.62
C GLU A 237 -10.57 -21.81 26.46
N PHE A 238 -10.54 -20.95 25.44
CA PHE A 238 -9.66 -21.10 24.28
C PHE A 238 -8.19 -20.83 24.61
N LEU A 239 -7.91 -19.78 25.39
CA LEU A 239 -6.54 -19.35 25.68
C LEU A 239 -5.78 -20.32 26.59
N LYS A 240 -4.52 -20.59 26.25
CA LYS A 240 -3.55 -21.31 27.09
C LYS A 240 -2.55 -20.38 27.77
N VAL A 241 -2.82 -19.08 27.72
CA VAL A 241 -2.06 -18.01 28.38
C VAL A 241 -3.00 -17.22 29.30
N PRO A 242 -2.47 -16.50 30.30
CA PRO A 242 -3.31 -15.64 31.15
C PRO A 242 -4.16 -14.68 30.32
N PHE A 243 -5.44 -14.53 30.68
CA PHE A 243 -6.39 -13.66 29.97
C PHE A 243 -5.90 -12.20 29.92
N GLU A 244 -5.17 -11.77 30.95
CA GLU A 244 -4.54 -10.47 31.05
C GLU A 244 -3.60 -10.18 29.87
N ARG A 245 -2.98 -11.20 29.26
CA ARG A 245 -2.14 -11.03 28.07
C ARG A 245 -2.94 -10.60 26.85
N LEU A 246 -4.18 -11.09 26.71
CA LEU A 246 -5.10 -10.62 25.66
C LEU A 246 -5.53 -9.18 25.95
N VAL A 247 -5.85 -8.86 27.20
CA VAL A 247 -6.20 -7.48 27.61
C VAL A 247 -5.06 -6.52 27.29
N GLU A 248 -3.81 -6.87 27.61
CA GLU A 248 -2.62 -6.09 27.29
C GLU A 248 -2.45 -5.91 25.78
N LYS A 249 -2.61 -6.98 25.00
CA LYS A 249 -2.56 -6.91 23.53
C LYS A 249 -3.60 -5.92 22.98
N CYS A 250 -4.84 -5.98 23.47
CA CYS A 250 -5.88 -5.04 23.04
C CYS A 250 -5.60 -3.61 23.48
N LYS A 251 -4.98 -3.40 24.66
CA LYS A 251 -4.48 -2.08 25.10
C LYS A 251 -3.36 -1.55 24.21
N GLU A 252 -2.47 -2.42 23.72
CA GLU A 252 -1.43 -2.01 22.76
C GLU A 252 -2.07 -1.53 21.45
N ILE A 253 -3.06 -2.26 20.94
CA ILE A 253 -3.80 -1.90 19.72
C ILE A 253 -4.58 -0.59 19.92
N SER A 254 -5.23 -0.38 21.07
CA SER A 254 -6.03 0.84 21.33
C SER A 254 -5.20 2.12 21.43
N ARG A 255 -3.88 1.99 21.63
CA ARG A 255 -2.92 3.12 21.60
C ARG A 255 -2.57 3.57 20.19
N LEU A 256 -2.82 2.76 19.17
CA LEU A 256 -2.51 3.14 17.79
C LEU A 256 -3.29 4.42 17.42
N PRO A 257 -2.66 5.42 16.76
CA PRO A 257 -3.28 6.72 16.52
C PRO A 257 -4.61 6.66 15.77
N ASN A 258 -4.69 5.74 14.81
CA ASN A 258 -5.86 5.53 13.97
C ASN A 258 -6.88 4.57 14.56
N MET A 259 -6.58 3.83 15.64
CA MET A 259 -7.53 2.86 16.19
C MET A 259 -8.78 3.58 16.68
N ASP A 260 -9.94 3.14 16.19
CA ASP A 260 -11.24 3.73 16.51
C ASP A 260 -11.95 2.89 17.58
N SER A 261 -12.24 1.62 17.30
CA SER A 261 -12.82 0.67 18.25
C SER A 261 -12.58 -0.79 17.86
N PHE A 262 -12.85 -1.72 18.78
CA PHE A 262 -13.04 -3.13 18.44
C PHE A 262 -14.44 -3.35 17.88
N GLY A 263 -14.53 -4.01 16.71
CA GLY A 263 -15.79 -4.45 16.11
C GLY A 263 -16.22 -5.84 16.59
N GLY A 264 -15.31 -6.59 17.21
CA GLY A 264 -15.58 -7.86 17.86
C GLY A 264 -14.31 -8.65 18.17
N VAL A 265 -14.31 -9.32 19.31
CA VAL A 265 -13.26 -10.25 19.72
C VAL A 265 -13.90 -11.58 20.06
N GLY A 266 -13.36 -12.69 19.57
CA GLY A 266 -13.97 -14.00 19.80
C GLY A 266 -13.21 -15.15 19.17
N VAL A 267 -13.74 -16.36 19.28
CA VAL A 267 -13.15 -17.57 18.70
C VAL A 267 -13.93 -17.97 17.44
N SER A 268 -13.23 -18.21 16.34
CA SER A 268 -13.84 -18.64 15.08
C SER A 268 -14.22 -20.12 15.12
N LYS A 269 -15.05 -20.55 14.16
CA LYS A 269 -15.42 -21.96 13.99
C LYS A 269 -14.22 -22.89 13.74
N GLU A 270 -13.15 -22.37 13.13
CA GLU A 270 -11.89 -23.11 12.94
C GLU A 270 -11.01 -23.11 14.20
N ARG A 271 -11.53 -22.72 15.37
CA ARG A 271 -10.81 -22.58 16.64
C ARG A 271 -9.60 -21.64 16.52
N ARG A 272 -9.85 -20.40 16.08
CA ARG A 272 -8.85 -19.32 16.04
C ARG A 272 -9.39 -18.11 16.78
N LEU A 273 -8.61 -17.49 17.66
CA LEU A 273 -9.00 -16.20 18.23
C LEU A 273 -8.93 -15.15 17.12
N PHE A 274 -9.94 -14.30 16.98
CA PHE A 274 -9.92 -13.17 16.07
C PHE A 274 -10.06 -11.85 16.82
N LEU A 275 -9.34 -10.84 16.37
CA LEU A 275 -9.52 -9.44 16.74
C LEU A 275 -9.99 -8.68 15.51
N TRP A 276 -11.23 -8.21 15.51
CA TRP A 276 -11.75 -7.31 14.49
C TRP A 276 -11.66 -5.87 14.97
N THR A 277 -10.83 -5.07 14.32
CA THR A 277 -10.53 -3.69 14.70
C THR A 277 -10.94 -2.73 13.59
N SER A 278 -11.50 -1.59 13.97
CA SER A 278 -11.77 -0.46 13.07
C SER A 278 -10.74 0.64 13.28
N TYR A 279 -10.33 1.28 12.19
CA TYR A 279 -9.35 2.37 12.21
C TYR A 279 -9.90 3.58 11.44
N ARG A 280 -9.89 4.76 12.06
CA ARG A 280 -10.23 6.02 11.40
C ARG A 280 -9.03 6.53 10.61
N LEU A 281 -9.22 6.83 9.33
CA LEU A 281 -8.21 7.45 8.47
C LEU A 281 -8.38 8.97 8.50
N ARG A 282 -7.32 9.72 8.17
CA ARG A 282 -7.36 11.20 8.16
C ARG A 282 -8.34 11.79 7.14
N SER A 283 -8.80 11.00 6.17
CA SER A 283 -9.92 11.33 5.27
C SER A 283 -11.29 11.37 5.97
N GLY A 284 -11.40 10.86 7.20
CA GLY A 284 -12.66 10.63 7.91
C GLY A 284 -13.29 9.24 7.63
N THR A 285 -12.78 8.50 6.64
CA THR A 285 -13.25 7.13 6.35
C THR A 285 -12.68 6.12 7.34
N SER A 286 -13.29 4.93 7.42
CA SER A 286 -12.80 3.83 8.26
C SER A 286 -12.17 2.71 7.43
N ALA A 287 -11.08 2.14 7.94
CA ALA A 287 -10.49 0.89 7.50
C ALA A 287 -10.75 -0.20 8.54
N TYR A 288 -10.71 -1.46 8.13
CA TYR A 288 -11.01 -2.59 9.01
C TYR A 288 -9.99 -3.69 8.84
N GLU A 289 -9.63 -4.30 9.96
CA GLU A 289 -8.68 -5.40 9.99
C GLU A 289 -9.21 -6.50 10.87
N ARG A 290 -9.07 -7.75 10.41
CA ARG A 290 -9.35 -8.91 11.23
C ARG A 290 -8.09 -9.76 11.29
N VAL A 291 -7.45 -9.76 12.45
CA VAL A 291 -6.24 -10.54 12.72
C VAL A 291 -6.62 -11.78 13.50
N TYR A 292 -5.97 -12.91 13.18
CA TYR A 292 -6.20 -14.18 13.85
C TYR A 292 -5.00 -14.59 14.69
N PHE A 293 -5.26 -15.31 15.77
CA PHE A 293 -4.26 -15.81 16.70
C PHE A 293 -4.55 -17.26 17.11
N ASP A 294 -3.49 -17.99 17.45
CA ASP A 294 -3.60 -19.30 18.11
C ASP A 294 -3.93 -19.13 19.62
N GLU A 295 -4.06 -20.25 20.33
CA GLU A 295 -4.36 -20.25 21.76
C GLU A 295 -3.27 -19.65 22.66
N TYR A 296 -2.08 -19.35 22.12
CA TYR A 296 -0.95 -18.72 22.81
C TYR A 296 -0.77 -17.25 22.41
N LEU A 297 -1.71 -16.67 21.65
CA LEU A 297 -1.65 -15.31 21.09
C LEU A 297 -0.54 -15.09 20.04
N ASN A 298 -0.08 -16.15 19.37
CA ASN A 298 0.79 -16.01 18.20
C ASN A 298 -0.07 -15.68 16.96
N PRO A 299 0.34 -14.71 16.13
CA PRO A 299 -0.42 -14.34 14.94
C PRO A 299 -0.47 -15.48 13.92
N LEU A 300 -1.66 -15.71 13.36
CA LEU A 300 -1.92 -16.64 12.27
C LEU A 300 -2.06 -15.84 10.97
N GLY A 301 -1.25 -16.21 9.97
CA GLY A 301 -1.29 -15.62 8.62
C GLY A 301 -2.52 -16.03 7.82
#